data_AF-A0A2S9IQF5-F1
#
_entry.id   AF-A0A2S9IQF5-F1
#
_cell.length_a   1.000
_cell.length_b   1.000
_cell.length_c   1.000
_cell.angle_alpha   90.00
_cell.angle_beta   90.00
_cell.angle_gamma   90.00
#
_symmetry.space_group_name_H-M   'P 1'
#
loop_
_entity.id
_entity.type
_entity.pdbx_description
1 polymer ?
#
loop_
_entity_poly.entity_id
_entity_poly.type
_entity_poly.pdbx_seq_one_letter_code
_entity_poly.pdbx_strand_id
1 'polypeptide(L)'
;MVKSYKAVKISRGSGGWGGPLVIELTAQRNKIVSVTGGGIHPVAHRIAELTGGEAVDGFRAPPVEGEMAVVVVDCGGTARCGVYPRKRIPTVNLTPVGQAGPLAQFITEDIYVSGVKPENIVPADGSEAATIAGTATAADTTSTASASSAAAAQASNGEGGMIGFISTIGRVMGRVVGIFFNAGRRTIDQVIRNVLPFMAFVTMLIGLILYTGIGDILAQPMGPLANNIVGLLIISAICGLPFLSPILGPGAVIAQVIGVAIIGPQIANGTISPAMALPALFAYNTQVGCDFIPVGLALGEAKPKTIEIGVPAVLFSRQIMGPVSVLIAWAVSLVVF
;
A
#
# COMPACT_ATOMS: atom_id res chain seq x y z
N MET A 1 1.09 32.39 -34.46
CA MET A 1 0.51 31.14 -35.01
C MET A 1 -0.15 30.40 -33.87
N VAL A 2 -1.47 30.17 -33.93
CA VAL A 2 -2.17 29.36 -32.92
C VAL A 2 -1.76 27.91 -33.16
N LYS A 3 -1.03 27.28 -32.23
CA LYS A 3 -0.72 25.85 -32.31
C LYS A 3 -2.04 25.09 -32.22
N SER A 4 -2.41 24.41 -33.30
CA SER A 4 -3.58 23.51 -33.32
C SER A 4 -3.18 22.20 -32.65
N TYR A 5 -3.75 21.93 -31.48
CA TYR A 5 -3.51 20.70 -30.73
C TYR A 5 -4.51 19.63 -31.13
N LYS A 6 -4.07 18.38 -31.17
CA LYS A 6 -4.93 17.21 -31.45
C LYS A 6 -5.15 16.43 -30.18
N ALA A 7 -6.34 15.87 -30.01
CA ALA A 7 -6.64 14.98 -28.89
C ALA A 7 -6.14 13.56 -29.17
N VAL A 8 -5.70 12.86 -28.12
CA VAL A 8 -5.28 11.45 -28.19
C VAL A 8 -6.02 10.61 -27.17
N LYS A 9 -6.40 9.40 -27.56
CA LYS A 9 -6.96 8.39 -26.68
C LYS A 9 -5.86 7.41 -26.26
N ILE A 10 -5.75 7.21 -24.95
CA ILE A 10 -4.75 6.35 -24.32
C ILE A 10 -5.48 5.25 -23.57
N SER A 11 -5.39 4.03 -24.09
CA SER A 11 -6.01 2.85 -23.48
C SER A 11 -5.00 2.09 -22.60
N ARG A 12 -5.51 1.30 -21.65
CA ARG A 12 -4.66 0.39 -20.87
C ARG A 12 -4.02 -0.67 -21.76
N GLY A 13 -2.78 -1.05 -21.46
CA GLY A 13 -2.15 -2.19 -22.12
C GLY A 13 -2.51 -3.53 -21.47
N SER A 14 -1.85 -4.61 -21.91
CA SER A 14 -2.09 -5.96 -21.39
C SER A 14 -1.79 -6.03 -19.89
N GLY A 15 -2.78 -6.43 -19.08
CA GLY A 15 -2.69 -6.47 -17.62
C GLY A 15 -2.79 -5.09 -16.93
N GLY A 16 -2.95 -4.01 -17.69
CA GLY A 16 -3.13 -2.65 -17.18
C GLY A 16 -4.52 -2.41 -16.57
N TRP A 17 -4.67 -1.27 -15.90
CA TRP A 17 -5.87 -0.87 -15.17
C TRP A 17 -6.24 0.59 -15.48
N GLY A 18 -7.52 0.94 -15.34
CA GLY A 18 -8.05 2.28 -15.59
C GLY A 18 -8.16 2.64 -17.08
N GLY A 19 -8.37 3.93 -17.35
CA GLY A 19 -8.60 4.47 -18.69
C GLY A 19 -9.85 3.91 -19.39
N PRO A 20 -10.03 4.22 -20.68
CA PRO A 20 -9.16 5.05 -21.52
C PRO A 20 -9.17 6.52 -21.12
N LEU A 21 -8.03 7.21 -21.25
CA LEU A 21 -7.93 8.66 -21.06
C LEU A 21 -7.88 9.37 -22.41
N VAL A 22 -8.64 10.44 -22.57
CA VAL A 22 -8.62 11.28 -23.77
C VAL A 22 -7.89 12.58 -23.44
N ILE A 23 -6.64 12.73 -23.89
CA ILE A 23 -5.82 13.89 -23.56
C ILE A 23 -5.96 14.94 -24.67
N GLU A 24 -6.49 16.10 -24.31
CA GLU A 24 -6.57 17.28 -25.17
C GLU A 24 -5.71 18.42 -24.58
N LEU A 25 -4.78 18.95 -25.38
CA LEU A 25 -3.88 20.00 -24.93
C LEU A 25 -4.53 21.37 -25.07
N THR A 26 -4.16 22.28 -24.17
CA THR A 26 -4.55 23.69 -24.24
C THR A 26 -3.30 24.57 -24.33
N ALA A 27 -3.46 25.85 -24.67
CA ALA A 27 -2.33 26.80 -24.69
C ALA A 27 -1.61 26.92 -23.33
N GLN A 28 -2.31 26.66 -22.24
CA GLN A 28 -1.76 26.67 -20.88
C GLN A 28 -1.17 25.32 -20.50
N ARG A 29 -1.85 24.21 -20.84
CA ARG A 29 -1.42 22.83 -20.54
C ARG A 29 -1.03 22.10 -21.81
N ASN A 30 0.24 22.24 -22.17
CA ASN A 30 0.80 21.66 -23.39
C ASN A 30 2.02 20.77 -23.13
N LYS A 31 2.41 20.56 -21.86
CA LYS A 31 3.58 19.76 -21.50
C LYS A 31 3.21 18.32 -21.18
N ILE A 32 3.88 17.39 -21.86
CA ILE A 32 3.85 15.95 -21.60
C ILE A 32 5.07 15.62 -20.76
N VAL A 33 4.89 15.31 -19.48
CA VAL A 33 6.02 15.14 -18.55
C VAL A 33 6.42 13.67 -18.46
N SER A 34 7.67 13.35 -18.77
CA SER A 34 8.24 12.00 -18.61
C SER A 34 8.96 11.88 -17.27
N VAL A 35 8.49 11.00 -16.41
CA VAL A 35 9.04 10.72 -15.07
C VAL A 35 9.39 9.22 -14.97
N THR A 36 10.34 8.82 -15.81
CA THR A 36 10.70 7.41 -16.07
C THR A 36 12.17 7.09 -15.80
N GLY A 37 12.83 7.83 -14.90
CA GLY A 37 14.25 7.60 -14.55
C GLY A 37 15.27 8.40 -15.36
N GLY A 38 14.82 9.37 -16.16
CA GLY A 38 15.65 10.29 -16.96
C GLY A 38 15.44 10.11 -18.47
N GLY A 39 15.50 11.22 -19.21
CA GLY A 39 15.17 11.26 -20.62
C GLY A 39 13.66 11.22 -20.91
N ILE A 40 13.30 11.31 -22.19
CA ILE A 40 11.91 11.28 -22.65
C ILE A 40 11.58 9.86 -23.10
N HIS A 41 10.66 9.20 -22.41
CA HIS A 41 10.25 7.83 -22.74
C HIS A 41 9.49 7.79 -24.09
N PRO A 42 9.59 6.71 -24.89
CA PRO A 42 8.87 6.58 -26.17
C PRO A 42 7.36 6.81 -26.08
N VAL A 43 6.72 6.45 -24.97
CA VAL A 43 5.30 6.73 -24.71
C VAL A 43 5.05 8.24 -24.61
N ALA A 44 5.88 9.00 -23.88
CA ALA A 44 5.77 10.45 -23.79
C ALA A 44 6.05 11.11 -25.15
N HIS A 45 7.05 10.62 -25.89
CA HIS A 45 7.36 11.10 -27.24
C HIS A 45 6.18 10.87 -28.19
N ARG A 46 5.56 9.69 -28.14
CA ARG A 46 4.42 9.35 -29.00
C ARG A 46 3.19 10.21 -28.70
N ILE A 47 2.91 10.48 -27.43
CA ILE A 47 1.83 11.41 -27.04
C ILE A 47 2.13 12.80 -27.59
N ALA A 48 3.35 13.32 -27.42
CA ALA A 48 3.74 14.64 -27.92
C ALA A 48 3.67 14.75 -29.46
N GLU A 49 4.14 13.73 -30.18
CA GLU A 49 4.07 13.66 -31.65
C GLU A 49 2.62 13.73 -32.15
N LEU A 50 1.72 12.98 -31.51
CA LEU A 50 0.31 12.92 -31.93
C LEU A 50 -0.50 14.16 -31.51
N THR A 51 -0.20 14.73 -30.35
CA THR A 51 -0.93 15.89 -29.80
C THR A 51 -0.37 17.25 -30.27
N GLY A 52 0.89 17.30 -30.68
CA GLY A 52 1.63 18.55 -30.96
C GLY A 52 2.18 19.25 -29.71
N GLY A 53 2.17 18.58 -28.56
CA GLY A 53 2.68 19.10 -27.28
C GLY A 53 4.20 19.00 -27.13
N GLU A 54 4.70 19.56 -26.03
CA GLU A 54 6.13 19.53 -25.70
C GLU A 54 6.41 18.40 -24.70
N ALA A 55 7.21 17.41 -25.11
CA ALA A 55 7.68 16.38 -24.20
C ALA A 55 8.86 16.90 -23.36
N VAL A 56 8.74 16.83 -22.04
CA VAL A 56 9.76 17.33 -21.11
C VAL A 56 10.19 16.24 -20.14
N ASP A 57 11.47 16.24 -19.79
CA ASP A 57 12.03 15.37 -18.76
C ASP A 57 11.76 15.96 -17.37
N GLY A 58 10.85 15.32 -16.63
CA GLY A 58 10.43 15.77 -15.30
C GLY A 58 11.51 15.66 -14.23
N PHE A 59 12.61 14.94 -14.46
CA PHE A 59 13.74 14.89 -13.53
C PHE A 59 14.74 16.04 -13.73
N ARG A 60 14.89 16.54 -14.96
CA ARG A 60 15.85 17.61 -15.27
C ARG A 60 15.26 19.01 -15.10
N ALA A 61 14.02 19.21 -15.53
CA ALA A 61 13.34 20.50 -15.49
C ALA A 61 11.84 20.30 -15.28
N PRO A 62 11.38 20.03 -14.04
CA PRO A 62 9.97 19.82 -13.78
C PRO A 62 9.17 21.11 -14.07
N PRO A 63 8.19 21.08 -14.98
CA PRO A 63 7.36 22.24 -15.27
C PRO A 63 6.42 22.55 -14.11
N VAL A 64 5.78 23.72 -14.14
CA VAL A 64 4.76 24.08 -13.15
C VAL A 64 3.52 23.19 -13.37
N GLU A 65 2.85 22.80 -12.29
CA GLU A 65 1.66 21.92 -12.35
C GLU A 65 0.58 22.42 -13.32
N GLY A 66 0.40 23.75 -13.40
CA GLY A 66 -0.55 24.39 -14.30
C GLY A 66 -0.23 24.24 -15.79
N GLU A 67 0.97 23.78 -16.14
CA GLU A 67 1.42 23.57 -17.53
C GLU A 67 1.39 22.09 -17.95
N MET A 68 1.21 21.18 -16.99
CA MET A 68 1.20 19.74 -17.22
C MET A 68 -0.15 19.28 -17.79
N ALA A 69 -0.12 18.70 -18.98
CA ALA A 69 -1.30 18.09 -19.57
C ALA A 69 -1.45 16.62 -19.17
N VAL A 70 -0.35 15.87 -19.17
CA VAL A 70 -0.30 14.46 -18.81
C VAL A 70 1.10 14.10 -18.31
N VAL A 71 1.17 13.18 -17.34
CA VAL A 71 2.43 12.69 -16.79
C VAL A 71 2.58 11.21 -17.08
N VAL A 72 3.69 10.84 -17.72
CA VAL A 72 4.08 9.46 -17.97
C VAL A 72 5.03 9.03 -16.85
N VAL A 73 4.65 8.00 -16.10
CA VAL A 73 5.41 7.49 -14.97
C VAL A 73 5.83 6.04 -15.20
N ASP A 74 6.96 5.65 -14.63
CA ASP A 74 7.32 4.25 -14.44
C ASP A 74 7.28 3.93 -12.95
N CYS A 75 6.20 3.27 -12.51
CA CYS A 75 5.97 3.05 -11.09
C CYS A 75 5.26 1.72 -10.82
N GLY A 76 5.94 0.83 -10.10
CA GLY A 76 5.41 -0.46 -9.65
C GLY A 76 4.38 -0.40 -8.51
N GLY A 77 3.60 0.69 -8.38
CA GLY A 77 2.57 0.81 -7.33
C GLY A 77 2.99 1.52 -6.06
N THR A 78 3.97 2.42 -6.14
CA THR A 78 4.42 3.27 -5.03
C THR A 78 3.88 4.70 -5.17
N ALA A 79 4.52 5.72 -4.59
CA ALA A 79 3.95 7.07 -4.50
C ALA A 79 3.65 7.72 -5.87
N ARG A 80 4.47 7.50 -6.91
CA ARG A 80 4.29 8.16 -8.22
C ARG A 80 2.97 7.80 -8.89
N CYS A 81 2.42 6.62 -8.63
CA CYS A 81 1.10 6.23 -9.15
C CYS A 81 -0.02 7.13 -8.63
N GLY A 82 0.12 7.74 -7.44
CA GLY A 82 -0.95 8.53 -6.82
C GLY A 82 -0.64 10.01 -6.59
N VAL A 83 0.62 10.47 -6.70
CA VAL A 83 0.99 11.88 -6.49
C VAL A 83 0.34 12.82 -7.53
N TYR A 84 0.34 12.43 -8.81
CA TYR A 84 -0.25 13.23 -9.90
C TYR A 84 -1.78 13.09 -9.97
N PRO A 85 -2.38 11.89 -9.81
CA PRO A 85 -3.83 11.76 -9.68
C PRO A 85 -4.42 12.53 -8.50
N ARG A 86 -3.71 12.60 -7.36
CA ARG A 86 -4.10 13.44 -6.21
C ARG A 86 -4.25 14.91 -6.58
N LYS A 87 -3.44 15.39 -7.53
CA LYS A 87 -3.48 16.75 -8.08
C LYS A 87 -4.42 16.89 -9.29
N ARG A 88 -5.18 15.83 -9.62
CA ARG A 88 -6.06 15.76 -10.80
C ARG A 88 -5.31 16.00 -12.12
N ILE A 89 -4.08 15.51 -12.21
CA ILE A 89 -3.28 15.52 -13.44
C ILE A 89 -3.35 14.12 -14.06
N PRO A 90 -3.78 13.97 -15.34
CA PRO A 90 -3.84 12.69 -16.03
C PRO A 90 -2.50 11.97 -15.97
N THR A 91 -2.54 10.70 -15.59
CA THR A 91 -1.33 9.92 -15.32
C THR A 91 -1.34 8.62 -16.10
N VAL A 92 -0.28 8.41 -16.88
CA VAL A 92 -0.07 7.23 -17.72
C VAL A 92 1.09 6.44 -17.13
N ASN A 93 0.81 5.26 -16.59
CA ASN A 93 1.84 4.39 -16.03
C ASN A 93 2.28 3.33 -17.05
N LEU A 94 3.58 3.15 -17.19
CA LEU A 94 4.18 2.12 -18.05
C LEU A 94 4.02 0.73 -17.44
N THR A 95 4.08 0.61 -16.11
CA THR A 95 3.91 -0.65 -15.40
C THR A 95 2.41 -1.00 -15.29
N PRO A 96 1.99 -2.26 -15.49
CA PRO A 96 0.58 -2.69 -15.38
C PRO A 96 0.13 -2.78 -13.90
N VAL A 97 -0.05 -1.63 -13.26
CA VAL A 97 -0.43 -1.52 -11.85
C VAL A 97 -1.68 -0.66 -11.70
N GLY A 98 -2.69 -1.17 -10.98
CA GLY A 98 -3.93 -0.46 -10.67
C GLY A 98 -3.86 0.35 -9.38
N GLN A 99 -4.93 0.29 -8.59
CA GLN A 99 -5.04 0.95 -7.29
C GLN A 99 -4.07 0.33 -6.26
N ALA A 100 -2.85 0.84 -6.23
CA ALA A 100 -1.78 0.34 -5.35
C ALA A 100 -1.03 1.49 -4.67
N GLY A 101 -0.46 1.19 -3.50
CA GLY A 101 0.36 2.12 -2.73
C GLY A 101 -0.41 3.05 -1.79
N PRO A 102 0.29 3.93 -1.06
CA PRO A 102 -0.29 4.77 0.01
C PRO A 102 -1.29 5.82 -0.49
N LEU A 103 -1.29 6.09 -1.80
CA LEU A 103 -2.16 7.07 -2.45
C LEU A 103 -3.20 6.41 -3.38
N ALA A 104 -3.46 5.10 -3.24
CA ALA A 104 -4.37 4.33 -4.08
C ALA A 104 -5.78 4.94 -4.21
N GLN A 105 -6.26 5.63 -3.17
CA GLN A 105 -7.56 6.32 -3.15
C GLN A 105 -7.72 7.41 -4.21
N PHE A 106 -6.61 7.94 -4.76
CA PHE A 106 -6.64 8.96 -5.81
C PHE A 106 -6.46 8.36 -7.20
N ILE A 107 -6.16 7.06 -7.30
CA ILE A 107 -5.99 6.33 -8.56
C ILE A 107 -7.37 5.90 -9.03
N THR A 108 -8.01 6.74 -9.85
CA THR A 108 -9.36 6.51 -10.39
C THR A 108 -9.31 6.32 -11.90
N GLU A 109 -10.27 5.58 -12.46
CA GLU A 109 -10.27 5.21 -13.89
C GLU A 109 -10.35 6.43 -14.82
N ASP A 110 -10.91 7.54 -14.33
CA ASP A 110 -11.07 8.79 -15.08
C ASP A 110 -9.78 9.62 -15.19
N ILE A 111 -8.74 9.33 -14.41
CA ILE A 111 -7.50 10.14 -14.37
C ILE A 111 -6.22 9.31 -14.50
N TYR A 112 -6.33 7.99 -14.44
CA TYR A 112 -5.19 7.09 -14.42
C TYR A 112 -5.39 5.90 -15.35
N VAL A 113 -4.34 5.58 -16.11
CA VAL A 113 -4.28 4.40 -16.99
C VAL A 113 -2.90 3.76 -16.88
N SER A 114 -2.83 2.43 -16.89
CA SER A 114 -1.57 1.70 -16.68
C SER A 114 -1.27 0.60 -17.70
N GLY A 115 -0.03 0.10 -17.67
CA GLY A 115 0.47 -0.89 -18.62
C GLY A 115 0.65 -0.34 -20.04
N VAL A 116 0.72 0.98 -20.21
CA VAL A 116 0.61 1.62 -21.53
C VAL A 116 1.89 1.46 -22.33
N LYS A 117 1.74 0.98 -23.57
CA LYS A 117 2.78 0.92 -24.60
C LYS A 117 2.48 1.92 -25.72
N PRO A 118 3.44 2.25 -26.59
CA PRO A 118 3.22 3.14 -27.73
C PRO A 118 2.03 2.75 -28.62
N GLU A 119 1.76 1.44 -28.74
CA GLU A 119 0.65 0.87 -29.51
C GLU A 119 -0.74 1.21 -28.93
N ASN A 120 -0.82 1.53 -27.64
CA ASN A 120 -2.09 1.82 -26.96
C ASN A 120 -2.49 3.31 -27.07
N ILE A 121 -1.69 4.12 -27.77
CA ILE A 121 -1.93 5.54 -28.00
C ILE A 121 -2.42 5.73 -29.43
N VAL A 122 -3.67 6.16 -29.57
CA VAL A 122 -4.31 6.41 -30.87
C VAL A 122 -4.86 7.83 -30.92
N PRO A 123 -4.95 8.46 -32.11
CA PRO A 123 -5.67 9.72 -32.28
C PRO A 123 -7.10 9.60 -31.74
N ALA A 124 -7.62 10.63 -31.08
CA ALA A 124 -9.02 10.62 -30.66
C ALA A 124 -9.93 11.04 -31.83
N ASP A 125 -10.96 10.24 -32.12
CA ASP A 125 -11.89 10.47 -33.23
C ASP A 125 -12.98 11.52 -32.92
N GLY A 126 -12.83 12.28 -31.83
CA GLY A 126 -13.77 13.35 -31.43
C GLY A 126 -15.11 12.86 -30.84
N SER A 127 -15.30 11.55 -30.67
CA SER A 127 -16.54 10.94 -30.15
C SER A 127 -16.58 10.81 -28.61
N GLU A 128 -15.44 10.93 -27.93
CA GLU A 128 -15.32 10.74 -26.47
C GLU A 128 -14.91 12.04 -25.78
N ALA A 129 -15.49 12.30 -24.59
CA ALA A 129 -15.23 13.50 -23.81
C ALA A 129 -13.76 13.57 -23.36
N ALA A 130 -13.14 14.74 -23.53
CA ALA A 130 -11.74 14.96 -23.14
C ALA A 130 -11.54 14.80 -21.63
N THR A 131 -10.56 13.99 -21.25
CA THR A 131 -9.97 13.92 -19.91
C THR A 131 -9.10 15.15 -19.69
N ILE A 132 -9.75 16.26 -19.31
CA ILE A 132 -9.07 17.52 -19.08
C ILE A 132 -8.49 17.54 -17.66
N ALA A 133 -7.19 17.82 -17.58
CA ALA A 133 -6.52 18.12 -16.33
C ALA A 133 -7.13 19.39 -15.71
N GLY A 134 -7.69 19.30 -14.50
CA GLY A 134 -8.16 20.47 -13.74
C GLY A 134 -9.62 20.91 -13.95
N THR A 135 -10.44 20.24 -14.76
CA THR A 135 -11.89 20.47 -14.75
C THR A 135 -12.59 19.50 -13.81
N ALA A 136 -13.23 20.05 -12.78
CA ALA A 136 -14.31 19.38 -12.09
C ALA A 136 -15.52 19.37 -13.02
N THR A 137 -15.63 18.34 -13.87
CA THR A 137 -16.86 18.06 -14.62
C THR A 137 -17.56 16.90 -13.93
N ALA A 138 -18.73 17.20 -13.36
CA ALA A 138 -19.60 16.25 -12.71
C ALA A 138 -20.37 15.42 -13.76
N ALA A 139 -20.24 14.10 -13.67
CA ALA A 139 -21.19 13.04 -14.04
C ALA A 139 -20.44 11.70 -13.82
N ASP A 140 -20.93 10.64 -13.21
CA ASP A 140 -22.07 10.37 -12.35
C ASP A 140 -21.70 9.05 -11.64
N THR A 141 -21.50 9.05 -10.33
CA THR A 141 -21.63 7.83 -9.52
C THR A 141 -22.38 8.20 -8.27
N THR A 142 -23.65 7.82 -8.27
CA THR A 142 -24.58 7.88 -7.17
C THR A 142 -23.94 7.32 -5.91
N SER A 143 -23.52 8.21 -5.02
CA SER A 143 -23.60 8.08 -3.55
C SER A 143 -23.28 9.43 -2.89
N THR A 144 -24.34 10.21 -2.79
CA THR A 144 -24.65 11.22 -1.76
C THR A 144 -23.72 12.43 -1.58
N ALA A 145 -24.02 13.44 -2.39
CA ALA A 145 -24.30 14.83 -2.01
C ALA A 145 -23.36 15.51 -0.99
N SER A 146 -22.52 16.40 -1.51
CA SER A 146 -22.23 17.69 -0.88
C SER A 146 -22.02 18.71 -2.00
N ALA A 147 -23.15 19.23 -2.49
CA ALA A 147 -23.17 20.35 -3.40
C ALA A 147 -22.96 21.68 -2.63
N SER A 148 -22.33 22.62 -3.33
CA SER A 148 -22.10 24.05 -3.04
C SER A 148 -20.91 24.37 -2.10
N SER A 149 -19.93 25.19 -2.50
CA SER A 149 -20.02 26.34 -3.40
C SER A 149 -18.67 26.82 -3.96
N ALA A 150 -18.63 26.98 -5.28
CA ALA A 150 -18.20 28.20 -5.99
C ALA A 150 -18.95 28.14 -7.34
N ALA A 151 -19.83 29.06 -7.74
CA ALA A 151 -19.75 30.50 -7.59
C ALA A 151 -21.14 31.15 -7.64
N ALA A 152 -21.27 32.28 -6.93
CA ALA A 152 -22.10 33.39 -7.37
C ALA A 152 -21.47 34.67 -6.81
N ALA A 153 -20.85 35.45 -7.70
CA ALA A 153 -20.64 36.85 -7.43
C ALA A 153 -21.99 37.57 -7.53
N GLN A 154 -22.20 38.52 -6.61
CA GLN A 154 -23.31 39.48 -6.50
C GLN A 154 -24.61 39.01 -5.86
N ALA A 155 -24.71 39.18 -4.54
CA ALA A 155 -25.75 40.01 -3.92
C ALA A 155 -25.27 40.48 -2.54
N SER A 156 -25.58 41.73 -2.25
CA SER A 156 -25.18 42.56 -1.14
C SER A 156 -25.79 42.18 0.22
N ASN A 157 -25.18 42.79 1.24
CA ASN A 157 -25.71 43.14 2.56
C ASN A 157 -25.71 42.08 3.65
N GLY A 158 -25.06 42.46 4.75
CA GLY A 158 -24.82 41.63 5.90
C GLY A 158 -26.05 41.45 6.77
N GLU A 159 -26.11 40.28 7.40
CA GLU A 159 -26.67 40.05 8.74
C GLU A 159 -26.29 38.63 9.19
N GLY A 160 -25.85 38.49 10.44
CA GLY A 160 -25.86 37.21 11.16
C GLY A 160 -24.54 36.43 11.30
N GLY A 161 -23.57 36.94 12.06
CA GLY A 161 -22.36 36.18 12.48
C GLY A 161 -22.65 34.82 13.14
N MET A 162 -23.86 34.61 13.66
CA MET A 162 -24.35 33.33 14.22
C MET A 162 -24.60 32.25 13.14
N ILE A 163 -25.11 32.63 11.96
CA ILE A 163 -25.46 31.71 10.86
C ILE A 163 -24.19 31.23 10.15
N GLY A 164 -23.21 32.11 9.96
CA GLY A 164 -21.89 31.75 9.44
C GLY A 164 -21.14 30.76 10.33
N PHE A 165 -21.25 30.92 11.66
CA PHE A 165 -20.62 30.02 12.63
C PHE A 165 -21.27 28.62 12.65
N ILE A 166 -22.60 28.55 12.61
CA ILE A 166 -23.36 27.29 12.52
C ILE A 166 -23.03 26.54 11.21
N SER A 167 -22.95 27.23 10.08
CA SER A 167 -22.58 26.61 8.79
C SER A 167 -21.14 26.06 8.79
N THR A 168 -20.24 26.72 9.51
CA THR A 168 -18.83 26.31 9.65
C THR A 168 -18.71 25.07 10.53
N ILE A 169 -19.43 25.03 11.66
CA ILE A 169 -19.50 23.85 12.54
C ILE A 169 -20.09 22.65 11.78
N GLY A 170 -21.19 22.83 11.05
CA GLY A 170 -21.79 21.75 10.25
C GLY A 170 -20.82 21.16 9.22
N ARG A 171 -20.03 22.01 8.55
CA ARG A 171 -19.04 21.58 7.55
C ARG A 171 -17.85 20.83 8.19
N VAL A 172 -17.38 21.28 9.36
CA VAL A 172 -16.31 20.61 10.11
C VAL A 172 -16.80 19.26 10.65
N MET A 173 -18.00 19.22 11.22
CA MET A 173 -18.59 17.99 11.76
C MET A 173 -18.84 16.96 10.65
N GLY A 174 -19.34 17.38 9.49
CA GLY A 174 -19.47 16.53 8.30
C GLY A 174 -18.14 15.97 7.80
N ARG A 175 -17.06 16.76 7.83
CA ARG A 175 -15.70 16.31 7.46
C ARG A 175 -15.17 15.26 8.43
N VAL A 176 -15.36 15.46 9.74
CA VAL A 176 -14.93 14.50 10.76
C VAL A 176 -15.71 13.19 10.64
N VAL A 177 -17.04 13.25 10.54
CA VAL A 177 -17.90 12.06 10.35
C VAL A 177 -17.51 11.31 9.07
N GLY A 178 -17.24 12.03 7.97
CA GLY A 178 -16.78 11.44 6.72
C GLY A 178 -15.44 10.71 6.84
N ILE A 179 -14.49 11.23 7.63
CA ILE A 179 -13.21 10.54 7.89
C ILE A 179 -13.45 9.24 8.66
N PHE A 180 -14.23 9.28 9.74
CA PHE A 180 -14.52 8.07 10.54
C PHE A 180 -15.28 7.01 9.74
N PHE A 181 -16.26 7.41 8.93
CA PHE A 181 -17.04 6.45 8.15
C PHE A 181 -16.20 5.82 7.02
N ASN A 182 -15.34 6.59 6.37
CA ASN A 182 -14.42 6.07 5.37
C ASN A 182 -13.31 5.20 5.99
N ALA A 183 -12.78 5.57 7.15
CA ALA A 183 -11.84 4.74 7.90
C ALA A 183 -12.50 3.39 8.26
N GLY A 184 -13.74 3.43 8.77
CA GLY A 184 -14.52 2.23 9.07
C GLY A 184 -14.71 1.33 7.86
N ARG A 185 -15.14 1.87 6.72
CA ARG A 185 -15.29 1.08 5.48
C ARG A 185 -13.97 0.44 5.04
N ARG A 186 -12.85 1.18 5.10
CA ARG A 186 -11.52 0.65 4.76
C ARG A 186 -11.09 -0.46 5.70
N THR A 187 -11.35 -0.32 6.99
CA THR A 187 -11.07 -1.38 7.97
C THR A 187 -11.87 -2.63 7.64
N ILE A 188 -13.17 -2.50 7.36
CA ILE A 188 -14.02 -3.65 6.98
C ILE A 188 -13.49 -4.32 5.70
N ASP A 189 -13.15 -3.54 4.68
CA ASP A 189 -12.62 -4.08 3.43
C ASP A 189 -11.29 -4.82 3.65
N GLN A 190 -10.39 -4.26 4.47
CA GLN A 190 -9.12 -4.89 4.84
C GLN A 190 -9.34 -6.20 5.62
N VAL A 191 -10.31 -6.23 6.54
CA VAL A 191 -10.64 -7.43 7.31
C VAL A 191 -11.19 -8.52 6.39
N ILE A 192 -12.14 -8.18 5.52
CA ILE A 192 -12.80 -9.15 4.64
C ILE A 192 -11.86 -9.68 3.56
N ARG A 193 -11.06 -8.82 2.93
CA ARG A 193 -10.23 -9.21 1.79
C ARG A 193 -8.90 -9.81 2.17
N ASN A 194 -8.34 -9.45 3.32
CA ASN A 194 -6.99 -9.83 3.70
C ASN A 194 -6.92 -10.63 5.00
N VAL A 195 -7.56 -10.16 6.09
CA VAL A 195 -7.45 -10.80 7.41
C VAL A 195 -8.20 -12.13 7.47
N LEU A 196 -9.48 -12.15 7.08
CA LEU A 196 -10.31 -13.36 7.15
C LEU A 196 -9.77 -14.51 6.28
N PRO A 197 -9.33 -14.29 5.03
CA PRO A 197 -8.73 -15.36 4.22
C PRO A 197 -7.46 -15.93 4.85
N PHE A 198 -6.60 -15.08 5.41
CA PHE A 198 -5.39 -15.53 6.11
C PHE A 198 -5.73 -16.35 7.36
N MET A 199 -6.67 -15.87 8.18
CA MET A 199 -7.15 -16.60 9.36
C MET A 199 -7.75 -17.95 8.97
N ALA A 200 -8.56 -18.01 7.90
CA ALA A 200 -9.16 -19.25 7.41
C ALA A 200 -8.11 -20.26 6.92
N PHE A 201 -7.08 -19.81 6.22
CA PHE A 201 -5.96 -20.65 5.83
C PHE A 201 -5.20 -21.20 7.04
N VAL A 202 -4.90 -20.34 8.01
CA VAL A 202 -4.22 -20.73 9.24
C VAL A 202 -5.04 -21.72 10.06
N THR A 203 -6.34 -21.49 10.24
CA THR A 203 -7.19 -22.42 10.98
C THR A 203 -7.33 -23.75 10.27
N MET A 204 -7.34 -23.77 8.93
CA MET A 204 -7.30 -25.02 8.16
C MET A 204 -6.00 -25.80 8.39
N LEU A 205 -4.84 -25.15 8.36
CA LEU A 205 -3.55 -25.79 8.66
C LEU A 205 -3.51 -26.35 10.09
N ILE A 206 -3.96 -25.58 11.08
CA ILE A 206 -4.05 -26.04 12.48
C ILE A 206 -4.98 -27.26 12.58
N GLY A 207 -6.14 -27.19 11.93
CA GLY A 207 -7.09 -28.31 11.89
C GLY A 207 -6.48 -29.57 11.30
N LEU A 208 -5.70 -29.45 10.21
CA LEU A 208 -4.99 -30.57 9.60
C LEU A 208 -3.89 -31.12 10.52
N ILE A 209 -3.11 -30.26 11.17
CA ILE A 209 -2.05 -30.67 12.11
C ILE A 209 -2.63 -31.43 13.31
N LEU A 210 -3.74 -30.92 13.88
CA LEU A 210 -4.43 -31.56 15.00
C LEU A 210 -5.08 -32.88 14.58
N TYR A 211 -5.74 -32.92 13.42
CA TYR A 211 -6.39 -34.14 12.92
C TYR A 211 -5.39 -35.23 12.55
N THR A 212 -4.27 -34.87 11.94
CA THR A 212 -3.23 -35.83 11.52
C THR A 212 -2.32 -36.28 12.66
N GLY A 213 -2.34 -35.59 13.81
CA GLY A 213 -1.41 -35.86 14.92
C GLY A 213 0.06 -35.56 14.59
N ILE A 214 0.34 -34.91 13.45
CA ILE A 214 1.71 -34.47 13.09
C ILE A 214 2.23 -33.49 14.14
N GLY A 215 1.33 -32.69 14.73
CA GLY A 215 1.66 -31.79 15.83
C GLY A 215 2.25 -32.52 17.02
N ASP A 216 1.72 -33.68 17.40
CA ASP A 216 2.20 -34.46 18.55
C ASP A 216 3.59 -35.09 18.29
N ILE A 217 3.83 -35.54 17.06
CA ILE A 217 5.12 -36.09 16.63
C ILE A 217 6.20 -35.00 16.61
N LEU A 218 5.87 -33.80 16.10
CA LEU A 218 6.77 -32.65 16.12
C LEU A 218 6.93 -32.06 17.54
N ALA A 219 5.92 -32.20 18.39
CA ALA A 219 5.93 -31.72 19.78
C ALA A 219 6.75 -32.59 20.73
N GLN A 220 6.85 -33.90 20.49
CA GLN A 220 7.63 -34.84 21.32
C GLN A 220 9.08 -34.37 21.59
N PRO A 221 9.87 -33.95 20.58
CA PRO A 221 11.18 -33.36 20.83
C PRO A 221 11.10 -31.94 21.39
N MET A 222 10.04 -31.17 21.07
CA MET A 222 9.92 -29.77 21.50
C MET A 222 9.47 -29.60 22.96
N GLY A 223 8.72 -30.53 23.55
CA GLY A 223 8.26 -30.47 24.94
C GLY A 223 9.41 -30.38 25.95
N PRO A 224 10.42 -31.27 25.89
CA PRO A 224 11.61 -31.20 26.74
C PRO A 224 12.44 -29.92 26.52
N LEU A 225 12.48 -29.39 25.30
CA LEU A 225 13.16 -28.12 25.01
C LEU A 225 12.35 -26.91 25.51
N ALA A 226 11.03 -26.93 25.43
CA ALA A 226 10.19 -25.80 25.82
C ALA A 226 10.01 -25.68 27.34
N ASN A 227 10.24 -26.77 28.10
CA ASN A 227 10.16 -26.77 29.56
C ASN A 227 11.46 -26.36 30.26
N ASN A 228 12.50 -25.94 29.52
CA ASN A 228 13.74 -25.45 30.09
C ASN A 228 14.28 -24.24 29.30
N ILE A 229 14.94 -23.32 29.99
CA ILE A 229 15.44 -22.07 29.39
C ILE A 229 16.45 -22.29 28.26
N VAL A 230 17.38 -23.23 28.40
CA VAL A 230 18.37 -23.61 27.38
C VAL A 230 17.68 -24.10 26.11
N GLY A 231 16.62 -24.90 26.26
CA GLY A 231 15.86 -25.37 25.11
C GLY A 231 15.10 -24.24 24.40
N LEU A 232 14.57 -23.28 25.15
CA LEU A 232 13.97 -22.06 24.57
C LEU A 232 15.00 -21.15 23.87
N LEU A 233 16.24 -21.09 24.37
CA LEU A 233 17.31 -20.37 23.67
C LEU A 233 17.67 -21.03 22.33
N ILE A 234 17.70 -22.36 22.29
CA ILE A 234 17.92 -23.12 21.05
C ILE A 234 16.76 -22.89 20.08
N ILE A 235 15.52 -22.98 20.56
CA ILE A 235 14.32 -22.69 19.75
C ILE A 235 14.41 -21.26 19.19
N SER A 236 14.78 -20.27 20.00
CA SER A 236 14.94 -18.89 19.55
C SER A 236 16.02 -18.70 18.50
N ALA A 237 17.16 -19.37 18.67
CA ALA A 237 18.25 -19.35 17.71
C ALA A 237 17.84 -19.99 16.37
N ILE A 238 17.06 -21.07 16.39
CA ILE A 238 16.53 -21.70 15.18
C ILE A 238 15.49 -20.77 14.54
N CYS A 239 14.49 -20.32 15.30
CA CYS A 239 13.41 -19.48 14.81
C CYS A 239 13.89 -18.10 14.34
N GLY A 240 15.04 -17.63 14.80
CA GLY A 240 15.64 -16.37 14.35
C GLY A 240 16.28 -16.44 12.97
N LEU A 241 16.54 -17.63 12.42
CA LEU A 241 17.40 -17.79 11.26
C LEU A 241 16.83 -17.05 10.03
N PRO A 242 17.58 -16.12 9.42
CA PRO A 242 17.07 -15.17 8.44
C PRO A 242 16.51 -15.81 7.17
N PHE A 243 16.89 -17.06 6.87
CA PHE A 243 16.44 -17.81 5.71
C PHE A 243 15.15 -18.62 5.96
N LEU A 244 14.68 -18.74 7.20
CA LEU A 244 13.44 -19.47 7.49
C LEU A 244 12.19 -18.70 7.06
N SER A 245 12.18 -17.36 7.15
CA SER A 245 11.05 -16.52 6.70
C SER A 245 10.73 -16.70 5.20
N PRO A 246 11.72 -16.72 4.29
CA PRO A 246 11.45 -17.00 2.87
C PRO A 246 10.94 -18.43 2.56
N ILE A 247 11.30 -19.43 3.37
CA ILE A 247 11.03 -20.85 3.09
C ILE A 247 9.73 -21.33 3.74
N LEU A 248 9.46 -20.90 4.98
CA LEU A 248 8.31 -21.33 5.78
C LEU A 248 7.09 -20.42 5.60
N GLY A 249 7.21 -19.35 4.81
CA GLY A 249 6.19 -18.30 4.66
C GLY A 249 6.35 -17.22 5.73
N PRO A 250 5.39 -16.26 5.81
CA PRO A 250 5.47 -15.15 6.76
C PRO A 250 5.83 -15.65 8.16
N GLY A 251 6.68 -14.95 8.92
CA GLY A 251 7.09 -15.30 10.28
C GLY A 251 5.93 -15.59 11.23
N ALA A 252 4.72 -15.12 10.90
CA ALA A 252 3.47 -15.52 11.54
C ALA A 252 3.22 -17.04 11.51
N VAL A 253 3.65 -17.76 10.47
CA VAL A 253 3.46 -19.22 10.32
C VAL A 253 4.27 -19.98 11.38
N ILE A 254 5.54 -19.61 11.61
CA ILE A 254 6.39 -20.25 12.65
C ILE A 254 5.76 -20.05 14.02
N ALA A 255 5.39 -18.81 14.34
CA ALA A 255 4.78 -18.48 15.62
C ALA A 255 3.43 -19.20 15.83
N GLN A 256 2.67 -19.37 14.76
CA GLN A 256 1.39 -20.07 14.81
C GLN A 256 1.55 -21.59 14.99
N VAL A 257 2.46 -22.21 14.24
CA VAL A 257 2.66 -23.67 14.33
C VAL A 257 3.32 -24.04 15.66
N ILE A 258 4.41 -23.36 16.05
CA ILE A 258 5.13 -23.70 17.28
C ILE A 258 4.38 -23.19 18.52
N GLY A 259 3.92 -21.95 18.50
CA GLY A 259 3.26 -21.33 19.66
C GLY A 259 1.85 -21.86 19.89
N VAL A 260 0.99 -21.81 18.86
CA VAL A 260 -0.44 -22.12 19.02
C VAL A 260 -0.74 -23.61 18.86
N ALA A 261 -0.05 -24.33 17.96
CA ALA A 261 -0.34 -25.75 17.74
C ALA A 261 0.48 -26.70 18.63
N ILE A 262 1.62 -26.27 19.18
CA ILE A 262 2.51 -27.14 19.99
C ILE A 262 2.62 -26.66 21.43
N ILE A 263 3.19 -25.48 21.69
CA ILE A 263 3.53 -25.05 23.06
C ILE A 263 2.28 -24.66 23.86
N GLY A 264 1.32 -23.95 23.26
CA GLY A 264 0.07 -23.54 23.92
C GLY A 264 -0.73 -24.72 24.49
N PRO A 265 -1.05 -25.76 23.70
CA PRO A 265 -1.71 -26.97 24.20
C PRO A 265 -0.92 -27.70 25.30
N GLN A 266 0.41 -27.72 25.20
CA GLN A 266 1.31 -28.33 26.20
C GLN A 266 1.36 -27.54 27.52
N ILE A 267 1.13 -26.22 27.48
CA ILE A 267 0.91 -25.43 28.70
C ILE A 267 -0.49 -25.71 29.26
N ALA A 268 -1.51 -25.74 28.40
CA ALA A 268 -2.90 -25.96 28.80
C ALA A 268 -3.13 -27.34 29.44
N ASN A 269 -2.43 -28.37 28.97
CA ASN A 269 -2.52 -29.73 29.52
C ASN A 269 -1.60 -29.97 30.73
N GLY A 270 -0.83 -28.95 31.16
CA GLY A 270 0.05 -29.01 32.34
C GLY A 270 1.42 -29.64 32.12
N THR A 271 1.82 -29.96 30.89
CA THR A 271 3.13 -30.55 30.59
C THR A 271 4.26 -29.52 30.67
N ILE A 272 3.98 -28.27 30.28
CA ILE A 272 4.89 -27.13 30.39
C ILE A 272 4.38 -26.19 31.49
N SER A 273 5.29 -25.73 32.36
CA SER A 273 4.95 -24.76 33.41
C SER A 273 4.41 -23.44 32.81
N PRO A 274 3.32 -22.86 33.34
CA PRO A 274 2.82 -21.56 32.90
C PRO A 274 3.86 -20.43 32.97
N ALA A 275 4.83 -20.50 33.89
CA ALA A 275 5.92 -19.53 33.99
C ALA A 275 6.78 -19.48 32.72
N MET A 276 6.84 -20.59 31.96
CA MET A 276 7.59 -20.67 30.70
C MET A 276 6.84 -20.07 29.51
N ALA A 277 5.58 -19.65 29.67
CA ALA A 277 4.78 -19.07 28.58
C ALA A 277 5.41 -17.78 28.02
N LEU A 278 5.87 -16.88 28.90
CA LEU A 278 6.47 -15.62 28.49
C LEU A 278 7.83 -15.83 27.78
N PRO A 279 8.78 -16.60 28.33
CA PRO A 279 10.00 -16.98 27.60
C PRO A 279 9.72 -17.69 26.27
N ALA A 280 8.75 -18.61 26.25
CA ALA A 280 8.41 -19.36 25.05
C ALA A 280 7.88 -18.45 23.95
N LEU A 281 7.03 -17.46 24.29
CA LEU A 281 6.53 -16.46 23.35
C LEU A 281 7.68 -15.78 22.59
N PHE A 282 8.73 -15.34 23.29
CA PHE A 282 9.90 -14.73 22.65
C PHE A 282 10.78 -15.73 21.90
N ALA A 283 10.73 -17.01 22.27
CA ALA A 283 11.52 -18.06 21.63
C ALA A 283 10.99 -18.42 20.24
N TYR A 284 9.69 -18.64 20.08
CA TYR A 284 9.14 -19.00 18.77
C TYR A 284 8.80 -17.78 17.90
N ASN A 285 8.74 -16.57 18.48
CA ASN A 285 8.35 -15.34 17.80
C ASN A 285 9.53 -14.40 17.48
N THR A 286 10.73 -14.96 17.30
CA THR A 286 11.96 -14.17 17.05
C THR A 286 11.86 -13.29 15.80
N GLN A 287 11.10 -13.72 14.79
CA GLN A 287 10.94 -13.04 13.51
C GLN A 287 9.72 -12.10 13.45
N VAL A 288 9.13 -11.75 14.59
CA VAL A 288 7.97 -10.85 14.60
C VAL A 288 8.27 -9.55 13.86
N GLY A 289 7.44 -9.23 12.87
CA GLY A 289 7.57 -7.99 12.09
C GLY A 289 8.64 -8.01 10.99
N CYS A 290 9.45 -9.07 10.87
CA CYS A 290 10.55 -9.14 9.91
C CYS A 290 10.09 -9.07 8.45
N ASP A 291 8.97 -9.70 8.11
CA ASP A 291 8.44 -9.69 6.73
C ASP A 291 7.90 -8.31 6.32
N PHE A 292 7.61 -7.45 7.29
CA PHE A 292 7.13 -6.09 7.04
C PHE A 292 8.28 -5.10 6.85
N ILE A 293 9.54 -5.49 7.08
CA ILE A 293 10.68 -4.57 6.96
C ILE A 293 10.92 -4.13 5.51
N PRO A 294 10.94 -5.02 4.50
CA PRO A 294 11.06 -4.59 3.11
C PRO A 294 9.92 -3.64 2.70
N VAL A 295 8.70 -3.95 3.14
CA VAL A 295 7.50 -3.15 2.84
C VAL A 295 7.57 -1.79 3.54
N GLY A 296 7.94 -1.75 4.82
CA GLY A 296 8.06 -0.53 5.61
C GLY A 296 9.14 0.41 5.07
N LEU A 297 10.29 -0.14 4.67
CA LEU A 297 11.36 0.64 4.04
C LEU A 297 10.95 1.16 2.66
N ALA A 298 10.23 0.36 1.87
CA ALA A 298 9.70 0.80 0.58
C ALA A 298 8.64 1.90 0.71
N LEU A 299 7.73 1.79 1.68
CA LEU A 299 6.71 2.81 1.98
C LEU A 299 7.33 4.11 2.52
N GLY A 300 8.45 3.99 3.25
CA GLY A 300 9.25 5.13 3.72
C GLY A 300 10.12 5.77 2.65
N GLU A 301 9.98 5.39 1.38
CA GLU A 301 10.78 5.88 0.25
C GLU A 301 12.31 5.75 0.50
N ALA A 302 12.72 4.70 1.21
CA ALA A 302 14.12 4.45 1.51
C ALA A 302 14.92 4.24 0.22
N LYS A 303 16.17 4.73 0.21
CA LYS A 303 17.09 4.52 -0.91
C LYS A 303 17.26 3.01 -1.17
N PRO A 304 17.41 2.55 -2.42
CA PRO A 304 17.57 1.12 -2.73
C PRO A 304 18.70 0.46 -1.91
N LYS A 305 19.82 1.17 -1.75
CA LYS A 305 20.96 0.71 -0.94
C LYS A 305 20.63 0.55 0.55
N THR A 306 19.70 1.34 1.07
CA THR A 306 19.18 1.22 2.45
C THR A 306 18.28 -0.01 2.59
N ILE A 307 17.50 -0.36 1.57
CA ILE A 307 16.68 -1.57 1.58
C ILE A 307 17.55 -2.81 1.50
N GLU A 308 18.51 -2.82 0.58
CA GLU A 308 19.46 -3.92 0.35
C GLU A 308 20.28 -4.26 1.60
N ILE A 309 20.75 -3.25 2.35
CA ILE A 309 21.56 -3.45 3.55
C ILE A 309 20.66 -3.57 4.80
N GLY A 310 19.59 -2.78 4.88
CA GLY A 310 18.74 -2.66 6.05
C GLY A 310 17.91 -3.91 6.32
N VAL A 311 17.38 -4.56 5.28
CA VAL A 311 16.59 -5.78 5.44
C VAL A 311 17.45 -6.90 6.07
N PRO A 312 18.62 -7.29 5.51
CA PRO A 312 19.48 -8.28 6.15
C PRO A 312 19.96 -7.84 7.54
N ALA A 313 20.33 -6.56 7.73
CA ALA A 313 20.82 -6.07 9.01
C ALA A 313 19.80 -6.28 10.15
N VAL A 314 18.51 -6.02 9.90
CA VAL A 314 17.50 -6.27 10.93
C VAL A 314 17.26 -7.77 11.16
N LEU A 315 17.26 -8.59 10.11
CA LEU A 315 17.13 -10.04 10.28
C LEU A 315 18.28 -10.63 11.10
N PHE A 316 19.53 -10.20 10.86
CA PHE A 316 20.68 -10.60 11.68
C PHE A 316 20.61 -10.04 13.11
N SER A 317 20.12 -8.82 13.29
CA SER A 317 19.89 -8.27 14.62
C SER A 317 18.90 -9.12 15.42
N ARG A 318 17.85 -9.65 14.77
CA ARG A 318 16.87 -10.55 15.40
C ARG A 318 17.47 -11.89 15.79
N GLN A 319 18.42 -12.42 15.02
CA GLN A 319 19.15 -13.64 15.39
C GLN A 319 19.88 -13.50 16.73
N ILE A 320 20.40 -12.31 17.04
CA ILE A 320 21.09 -12.01 18.30
C ILE A 320 20.08 -11.66 19.39
N MET A 321 19.14 -10.77 19.08
CA MET A 321 18.18 -10.26 20.05
C MET A 321 17.11 -11.28 20.45
N GLY A 322 16.88 -12.33 19.67
CA GLY A 322 15.96 -13.42 20.03
C GLY A 322 16.34 -14.09 21.35
N PRO A 323 17.48 -14.78 21.42
CA PRO A 323 17.96 -15.41 22.65
C PRO A 323 18.05 -14.42 23.82
N VAL A 324 18.49 -13.18 23.57
CA VAL A 324 18.53 -12.12 24.60
C VAL A 324 17.13 -11.81 25.14
N SER A 325 16.14 -11.69 24.26
CA SER A 325 14.74 -11.43 24.65
C SER A 325 14.16 -12.59 25.45
N VAL A 326 14.51 -13.83 25.12
CA VAL A 326 14.13 -15.02 25.90
C VAL A 326 14.71 -14.98 27.31
N LEU A 327 15.98 -14.60 27.47
CA LEU A 327 16.60 -14.46 28.79
C LEU A 327 15.92 -13.37 29.63
N ILE A 328 15.63 -12.22 29.01
CA ILE A 328 14.93 -11.12 29.68
C ILE A 328 13.52 -11.57 30.09
N ALA A 329 12.79 -12.20 29.18
CA ALA A 329 11.46 -12.76 29.43
C ALA A 329 11.47 -13.79 30.57
N TRP A 330 12.52 -14.60 30.65
CA TRP A 330 12.71 -15.56 31.74
C TRP A 330 12.95 -14.87 33.07
N ALA A 331 13.85 -13.89 33.13
CA ALA A 331 14.06 -13.10 34.35
C ALA A 331 12.76 -12.42 34.82
N VAL A 332 11.97 -11.86 33.90
CA VAL A 332 10.66 -11.27 34.23
C VAL A 332 9.67 -12.33 34.70
N SER A 333 9.65 -13.52 34.10
CA SER A 333 8.74 -14.59 34.50
C SER A 333 8.96 -15.07 35.94
N LEU A 334 10.19 -15.01 36.46
CA LEU A 334 10.52 -15.35 37.86
C LEU A 334 9.95 -14.35 38.88
N VAL A 335 9.58 -13.15 38.44
CA VAL A 335 9.01 -12.10 39.30
C VAL A 335 7.48 -12.09 39.21
N VAL A 336 6.93 -12.47 38.05
CA VAL A 336 5.49 -12.45 37.78
C VAL A 336 4.79 -13.73 38.26
N PHE A 337 5.47 -14.88 38.26
CA PHE A 337 4.98 -16.18 38.70
C PHE A 337 5.80 -16.71 39.87
#